data_AF-A0A0R1VVW7-F1
#
_entry.id   AF-A0A0R1VVW7-F1
#
_cell.length_a   1.000
_cell.length_b   1.000
_cell.length_c   1.000
_cell.angle_alpha   90.00
_cell.angle_beta   90.00
_cell.angle_gamma   90.00
#
_symmetry.space_group_name_H-M   'P 1'
#
loop_
_entity.id
_entity.type
_entity.pdbx_description
1 polymer ?
#
loop_
_entity_poly.entity_id
_entity_poly.type
_entity_poly.pdbx_seq_one_letter_code
_entity_poly.pdbx_strand_id
1 'polypeptide(L)' 'MADQEAKLTEVLVLTFRDLKEDKDRRLRIPNPREDLTGAEIKDAMDVVSDSKFIWDGVTPKSAKVVKTVTDSYDITAE' A
#
# COMPACT_ATOMS: atom_id res chain seq x y z
N MET A 1 -13.98 -28.53 -12.91
CA MET A 1 -13.98 -27.89 -11.57
C MET A 1 -12.64 -27.19 -11.50
N ALA A 2 -12.63 -25.88 -11.75
CA ALA A 2 -11.41 -25.09 -11.64
C ALA A 2 -11.37 -24.56 -10.22
N ASP A 3 -10.51 -25.15 -9.39
CA ASP A 3 -10.13 -24.61 -8.09
C ASP A 3 -9.47 -23.25 -8.36
N GLN A 4 -10.27 -22.20 -8.42
CA GLN A 4 -9.76 -20.84 -8.41
C GLN A 4 -9.24 -20.60 -6.99
N GLU A 5 -7.93 -20.82 -6.81
CA GLU A 5 -7.23 -20.43 -5.59
C GLU A 5 -7.41 -18.93 -5.41
N ALA A 6 -8.33 -18.55 -4.53
CA ALA A 6 -8.45 -17.20 -4.02
C ALA A 6 -7.10 -16.83 -3.37
N LYS A 7 -6.22 -16.15 -4.13
CA LYS A 7 -4.94 -15.69 -3.62
C LYS A 7 -5.20 -14.54 -2.65
N LEU A 8 -5.16 -14.88 -1.37
CA LEU A 8 -5.03 -13.91 -0.28
C LEU A 8 -3.78 -13.09 -0.55
N THR A 9 -3.99 -11.87 -1.03
CA THR A 9 -2.92 -10.93 -1.32
C THR A 9 -2.87 -9.94 -0.16
N GLU A 10 -1.81 -9.97 0.60
CA GLU A 10 -1.55 -8.90 1.56
C GLU A 10 -1.23 -7.62 0.80
N VAL A 11 -1.75 -6.49 1.28
CA VAL A 11 -1.48 -5.19 0.72
C VAL A 11 -1.12 -4.26 1.87
N LEU A 12 0.11 -3.77 1.86
CA LEU A 12 0.53 -2.73 2.79
C LEU A 12 0.05 -1.39 2.25
N VAL A 13 -0.85 -0.74 3.00
CA VAL A 13 -1.38 0.57 2.67
C VAL A 13 -0.75 1.59 3.60
N LEU A 14 0.13 2.39 3.02
CA LEU A 14 0.78 3.52 3.67
C LEU A 14 -0.02 4.78 3.34
N THR A 15 -0.39 5.54 4.35
CA THR A 15 -1.13 6.80 4.21
C THR A 15 -0.25 7.94 4.66
N PHE A 16 -0.16 8.95 3.81
CA PHE A 16 0.63 10.14 4.03
C PHE A 16 -0.26 11.36 3.86
N ARG A 17 -0.06 12.37 4.71
CA ARG A 17 -0.74 13.66 4.59
C ARG A 17 0.11 14.57 3.71
N ASP A 18 -0.46 14.98 2.59
CA ASP A 18 0.09 16.02 1.74
C ASP A 18 -0.14 17.37 2.41
N LEU A 19 0.95 18.06 2.76
CA LEU A 19 0.89 19.35 3.46
C LEU A 19 0.60 20.52 2.50
N LYS A 20 0.74 20.33 1.18
CA LYS A 20 0.51 21.38 0.19
C LYS A 20 -0.92 21.42 -0.30
N GLU A 21 -1.49 20.25 -0.57
CA GLU A 21 -2.85 20.07 -1.04
C GLU A 21 -3.86 19.79 0.10
N ASP A 22 -3.37 19.61 1.33
CA ASP A 22 -4.15 19.22 2.51
C ASP A 22 -4.99 17.93 2.28
N LYS A 23 -4.42 16.99 1.52
CA LYS A 23 -5.06 15.73 1.10
C LYS A 23 -4.31 14.51 1.61
N ASP A 24 -5.01 13.40 1.76
CA ASP A 24 -4.38 12.13 2.12
C ASP A 24 -3.96 11.35 0.86
N ARG A 25 -2.65 11.17 0.67
CA ARG A 25 -2.09 10.29 -0.35
C ARG A 25 -1.88 8.89 0.21
N ARG A 26 -2.15 7.87 -0.61
CA ARG A 26 -2.13 6.47 -0.19
C ARG A 26 -1.22 5.69 -1.13
N LEU A 27 -0.19 5.05 -0.58
CA LEU A 27 0.65 4.11 -1.31
C LEU A 27 0.18 2.70 -0.98
N ARG A 28 -0.11 1.90 -2.01
CA ARG A 28 -0.55 0.51 -1.86
C ARG A 28 0.55 -0.39 -2.40
N ILE A 29 1.15 -1.19 -1.54
CA ILE A 29 2.22 -2.12 -1.89
C ILE A 29 1.62 -3.54 -1.86
N PRO A 30 1.33 -4.15 -3.02
CA PRO A 30 0.82 -5.51 -3.10
C PRO A 30 1.95 -6.52 -2.81
N ASN A 31 1.61 -7.67 -2.22
CA ASN A 31 2.57 -8.66 -1.74
C ASN A 31 3.71 -8.05 -0.88
N PRO A 32 3.38 -7.37 0.23
CA PRO A 32 4.37 -7.01 1.22
C PRO A 32 5.06 -8.30 1.69
N ARG A 33 6.38 -8.24 1.93
CA ARG A 33 7.11 -9.34 2.57
C ARG A 33 6.39 -9.75 3.87
N GLU A 34 6.16 -11.04 4.04
CA GLU A 34 5.51 -11.60 5.25
C GLU A 34 6.24 -11.23 6.55
N ASP A 35 7.55 -10.98 6.47
CA ASP A 35 8.40 -10.58 7.60
C ASP A 35 8.50 -9.05 7.80
N LEU A 36 7.59 -8.27 7.21
CA LEU A 36 7.57 -6.82 7.41
C LEU A 36 7.21 -6.47 8.84
N THR A 37 8.22 -6.11 9.62
CA THR A 37 8.05 -5.58 10.96
C THR A 37 7.62 -4.12 10.94
N GLY A 38 6.99 -3.64 12.01
CA GLY A 38 6.58 -2.24 12.12
C GLY A 38 7.74 -1.23 11.99
N ALA A 39 8.98 -1.66 12.27
CA ALA A 39 10.18 -0.86 12.07
C ALA A 39 10.48 -0.62 10.58
N GLU A 40 10.45 -1.67 9.76
CA GLU A 40 10.66 -1.59 8.30
C GLU A 40 9.58 -0.73 7.63
N ILE A 41 8.33 -0.87 8.07
CA ILE A 41 7.21 -0.06 7.58
C ILE A 41 7.44 1.42 7.90
N LYS A 42 7.92 1.72 9.11
CA LYS A 42 8.22 3.07 9.53
C LYS A 42 9.42 3.66 8.78
N ASP A 43 10.47 2.87 8.55
CA ASP A 43 11.63 3.26 7.76
C ASP A 43 11.23 3.58 6.31
N ALA A 44 10.44 2.71 5.68
CA ALA A 44 9.90 2.95 4.35
C ALA A 44 9.04 4.22 4.28
N MET A 45 8.23 4.49 5.32
CA MET A 45 7.47 5.73 5.42
C MET A 45 8.37 6.96 5.56
N ASP A 46 9.43 6.87 6.35
CA ASP A 46 10.41 7.95 6.53
C ASP A 46 11.12 8.26 5.21
N VAL A 47 11.60 7.23 4.51
CA VAL A 47 12.21 7.34 3.18
C VAL A 47 11.25 7.98 2.18
N VAL A 48 9.97 7.59 2.15
CA VAL A 48 8.98 8.20 1.23
C VAL A 48 8.71 9.66 1.58
N SER A 49 8.74 10.02 2.86
CA SER A 49 8.53 11.40 3.31
C SER A 49 9.74 12.30 3.10
N ASP A 50 10.96 11.78 3.24
CA ASP A 50 12.20 12.51 2.95
C ASP A 50 12.45 12.62 1.43
N SER A 51 12.06 11.59 0.69
CA SER A 51 12.26 11.52 -0.75
C SER A 51 11.30 12.46 -1.49
N LYS A 52 11.77 13.70 -1.69
CA LYS A 52 11.15 14.71 -2.58
C LYS A 52 10.89 14.21 -4.01
N PHE A 53 11.56 13.13 -4.42
CA PHE A 53 11.36 12.48 -5.71
C PHE A 53 10.06 11.69 -5.79
N ILE A 54 9.59 11.14 -4.67
CA ILE A 54 8.35 10.37 -4.62
C ILE A 54 7.19 11.33 -4.40
N TRP A 55 7.17 12.05 -3.27
CA TRP A 55 6.17 13.07 -2.98
C TRP A 55 6.79 14.25 -2.23
N ASP A 56 6.62 15.47 -2.76
CA ASP A 56 7.17 16.68 -2.15
C ASP A 56 6.23 17.22 -1.08
N GLY A 57 6.69 17.24 0.18
CA GLY A 57 5.95 17.81 1.30
C GLY A 57 4.84 16.90 1.85
N VAL A 58 5.12 15.61 1.99
CA VAL A 58 4.22 14.65 2.64
C VAL A 58 4.72 14.23 4.01
N THR A 59 3.80 14.01 4.94
CA THR A 59 4.11 13.49 6.29
C THR A 59 3.48 12.12 6.50
N PRO A 60 4.17 11.18 7.17
CA PRO A 60 3.62 9.85 7.39
C PRO A 60 2.48 9.95 8.41
N LYS A 61 1.29 9.47 8.04
CA LYS A 61 0.08 9.58 8.86
C LYS A 61 -0.29 8.24 9.48
N SER A 62 -0.33 7.18 8.69
CA SER A 62 -0.65 5.84 9.17
C SER A 62 -0.23 4.74 8.20
N ALA A 63 0.12 3.58 8.73
CA ALA A 63 0.34 2.37 7.94
C ALA A 63 -0.60 1.27 8.42
N LYS A 64 -1.17 0.52 7.48
CA LYS A 64 -1.94 -0.68 7.79
C LYS A 64 -1.71 -1.77 6.76
N VAL A 65 -1.58 -3.00 7.22
CA VAL A 65 -1.63 -4.18 6.36
C VAL A 65 -3.10 -4.57 6.23
N VAL A 66 -3.58 -4.67 5.00
CA VAL A 66 -4.92 -5.18 4.69
C VAL A 66 -4.78 -6.45 3.87
N LYS A 67 -5.45 -7.52 4.30
CA LYS A 67 -5.59 -8.75 3.53
C LYS A 67 -6.71 -8.54 2.53
N THR A 68 -6.36 -8.47 1.24
CA THR A 68 -7.33 -8.41 0.15
C THR A 68 -7.45 -9.80 -0.45
N VAL A 69 -8.68 -10.30 -0.53
CA VAL A 69 -9.01 -11.41 -1.41
C VAL A 69 -9.21 -10.80 -2.79
N THR A 70 -8.26 -11.00 -3.70
CA THR A 70 -8.44 -10.58 -5.09
C THR A 70 -9.20 -11.71 -5.78
N ASP A 71 -10.52 -11.55 -5.89
CA ASP A 71 -11.30 -12.38 -6.82
C ASP A 71 -10.92 -11.91 -8.22
N SER A 72 -10.20 -12.73 -8.97
CA SER A 72 -9.83 -12.44 -10.35
C SER A 72 -11.09 -12.55 -11.22
N TYR A 73 -11.90 -11.50 -11.21
CA TYR A 73 -12.96 -11.31 -12.20
C TYR A 73 -12.28 -10.93 -13.52
N ASP A 74 -12.29 -11.88 -14.46
CA ASP A 74 -12.04 -11.63 -15.87
C ASP A 74 -13.21 -10.77 -16.37
N ILE A 75 -13.03 -9.44 -16.36
CA ILE A 75 -13.97 -8.56 -17.04
C ILE A 75 -13.68 -8.61 -18.55
N THR A 76 -14.11 -9.68 -19.22
CA THR A 76 -14.33 -9.62 -20.66
C THR A 76 -15.45 -8.61 -20.90
N ALA A 77 -15.07 -7.39 -21.27
CA ALA A 77 -15.99 -6.45 -21.88
C ALA A 77 -16.40 -7.03 -23.24
N GLU A 78 -17.64 -7.51 -23.34
CA GLU A 78 -18.33 -7.82 -24.60
C GLU A 78 -18.77 -6.53 -25.31
#